data_AF-A0A183KXJ6-F1
#
_entry.id   AF-A0A183KXJ6-F1
#
_cell.length_a   1.000
_cell.length_b   1.000
_cell.length_c   1.000
_cell.angle_alpha   90.00
_cell.angle_beta   90.00
_cell.angle_gamma   90.00
#
_symmetry.space_group_name_H-M   'P 1'
#
loop_
_entity.id
_entity.type
_entity.pdbx_description
1 polymer ?
#
loop_
_entity_poly.entity_id
_entity_poly.type
_entity_poly.pdbx_seq_one_letter_code
_entity_poly.pdbx_strand_id
1 'polypeptide(L)'
;MKSLSKAIKDKENTINKLTEEIKRDDERREKLQQDLEVAEENMTCVRKELETVSEEQRRLRREKDEIQTDRQTVYREETRIAHELNNLRDELARTEHNLRSITGKGILNGLDSVRKVVEIFRDRYGPDCDIVQGYHGTLIELIDCPETFYTSVEVTAGSRLFYHVVQNDKLVIRMIAEINKHNLPGEVNFLPINRLCVQESSYPETNVPEEIPFHGVGSREVTSALIPVTAHET
;
A
#
# COMPACT_ATOMS: atom_id res chain seq x y z
N MET A 1 55.13 -108.38 8.73
CA MET A 1 53.66 -108.15 8.77
C MET A 1 53.25 -107.05 9.76
N LYS A 2 53.73 -107.03 11.02
CA LYS A 2 53.33 -106.02 12.04
C LYS A 2 53.76 -104.54 11.80
N SER A 3 54.87 -104.28 11.10
CA SER A 3 55.30 -102.89 10.82
C SER A 3 54.51 -102.26 9.68
N LEU A 4 54.15 -103.05 8.67
CA LEU A 4 53.35 -102.62 7.52
C LEU A 4 51.93 -102.25 7.95
N SER A 5 51.30 -103.04 8.82
CA SER A 5 49.98 -102.73 9.40
C SER A 5 49.96 -101.47 10.26
N LYS A 6 51.07 -101.14 10.95
CA LYS A 6 51.19 -99.91 11.72
C LYS A 6 51.31 -98.68 10.80
N ALA A 7 52.14 -98.77 9.76
CA ALA A 7 52.29 -97.72 8.76
C ALA A 7 50.99 -97.47 7.96
N ILE A 8 50.23 -98.51 7.64
CA ILE A 8 48.91 -98.41 7.02
C ILE A 8 47.95 -97.66 7.95
N LYS A 9 47.91 -98.01 9.24
CA LYS A 9 47.03 -97.35 10.22
C LYS A 9 47.40 -95.87 10.46
N ASP A 10 48.69 -95.54 10.48
CA ASP A 10 49.17 -94.15 10.59
C ASP A 10 48.81 -93.34 9.33
N LYS A 11 48.91 -93.94 8.14
CA LYS A 11 48.46 -93.34 6.88
C LYS A 11 46.94 -93.15 6.87
N GLU A 12 46.14 -94.12 7.30
CA GLU A 12 44.68 -94.02 7.44
C GLU A 12 44.28 -92.89 8.39
N ASN A 13 44.93 -92.78 9.55
CA ASN A 13 44.69 -91.67 10.49
C ASN A 13 45.03 -90.30 9.88
N THR A 14 46.09 -90.25 9.07
CA THR A 14 46.50 -89.02 8.38
C THR A 14 45.50 -88.64 7.29
N ILE A 15 45.02 -89.62 6.52
CA ILE A 15 43.97 -89.45 5.52
C ILE A 15 42.70 -88.92 6.20
N ASN A 16 42.26 -89.52 7.30
CA ASN A 16 41.06 -89.07 8.01
C ASN A 16 41.19 -87.62 8.50
N LYS A 17 42.32 -87.23 9.10
CA LYS A 17 42.56 -85.85 9.53
C LYS A 17 42.53 -84.85 8.38
N LEU A 18 43.21 -85.17 7.28
CA LEU A 18 43.21 -84.33 6.08
C LEU A 18 41.81 -84.23 5.48
N THR A 19 41.01 -85.30 5.53
CA THR A 19 39.63 -85.30 5.03
C THR A 19 38.72 -84.40 5.88
N GLU A 20 38.90 -84.39 7.21
CA GLU A 20 38.19 -83.46 8.11
C GLU A 20 38.66 -82.01 7.97
N GLU A 21 39.93 -81.76 7.67
CA GLU A 21 40.42 -80.41 7.35
C GLU A 21 39.84 -79.91 6.02
N ILE A 22 39.87 -80.71 4.96
CA ILE A 22 39.24 -80.38 3.68
C ILE A 22 37.76 -80.05 3.87
N LYS A 23 37.04 -80.87 4.64
CA LYS A 23 35.61 -80.61 4.90
C LYS A 23 35.37 -79.29 5.64
N ARG A 24 36.20 -78.96 6.64
CA ARG A 24 36.11 -77.68 7.37
C ARG A 24 36.44 -76.49 6.48
N ASP A 25 37.44 -76.63 5.61
CA ASP A 25 37.81 -75.59 4.66
C ASP A 25 36.73 -75.40 3.59
N ASP A 26 36.07 -76.47 3.12
CA ASP A 26 34.94 -76.39 2.20
C ASP A 26 33.74 -75.65 2.83
N GLU A 27 33.38 -75.99 4.07
CA GLU A 27 32.32 -75.29 4.82
C GLU A 27 32.66 -73.80 5.04
N ARG A 28 33.94 -73.48 5.28
CA ARG A 28 34.40 -72.10 5.42
C ARG A 28 34.37 -71.35 4.09
N ARG A 29 34.72 -72.02 2.99
CA ARG A 29 34.70 -71.46 1.64
C ARG A 29 33.28 -71.14 1.21
N GLU A 30 32.31 -72.02 1.49
CA GLU A 30 30.89 -71.75 1.22
C GLU A 30 30.38 -70.55 2.00
N LYS A 31 30.68 -70.44 3.30
CA LYS A 31 30.29 -69.28 4.11
C LYS A 31 30.86 -67.97 3.57
N LEU A 32 32.16 -67.95 3.29
CA LEU A 32 32.82 -66.77 2.71
C LEU A 32 32.23 -66.41 1.35
N GLN A 33 31.81 -67.40 0.55
CA GLN A 33 31.19 -67.15 -0.74
C GLN A 33 29.78 -66.55 -0.60
N GLN A 34 29.00 -67.02 0.38
CA GLN A 34 27.71 -66.39 0.73
C GLN A 34 27.88 -64.97 1.26
N ASP A 35 28.85 -64.74 2.16
CA ASP A 35 29.13 -63.40 2.70
C ASP A 35 29.58 -62.43 1.59
N LEU A 36 30.35 -62.92 0.60
CA LEU A 36 30.78 -62.14 -0.56
C LEU A 36 29.57 -61.73 -1.42
N GLU A 37 28.67 -62.68 -1.71
CA GLU A 37 27.46 -62.42 -2.51
C GLU A 37 26.56 -61.38 -1.84
N VAL A 38 26.32 -61.51 -0.53
CA VAL A 38 25.57 -60.52 0.25
C VAL A 38 26.26 -59.15 0.26
N ALA A 39 27.60 -59.11 0.38
CA ALA A 39 28.36 -57.86 0.34
C ALA A 39 28.28 -57.18 -1.04
N GLU A 40 28.32 -57.96 -2.12
CA GLU A 40 28.17 -57.47 -3.49
C GLU A 40 26.76 -56.91 -3.72
N GLU A 41 25.71 -57.62 -3.32
CA GLU A 41 24.33 -57.14 -3.40
C GLU A 41 24.15 -55.82 -2.63
N ASN A 42 24.62 -55.77 -1.38
CA ASN A 42 24.57 -54.55 -0.57
C ASN A 42 25.32 -53.39 -1.24
N MET A 43 26.50 -53.64 -1.80
CA MET A 43 27.26 -52.61 -2.51
C MET A 43 26.51 -52.09 -3.74
N THR A 44 25.81 -52.95 -4.48
CA THR A 44 24.98 -52.50 -5.61
C THR A 44 23.78 -51.69 -5.15
N CYS A 45 23.15 -52.04 -4.02
CA CYS A 45 22.04 -51.30 -3.44
C CYS A 45 22.48 -49.89 -3.03
N VAL A 46 23.55 -49.80 -2.24
CA VAL A 46 24.11 -48.53 -1.77
C VAL A 46 24.55 -47.63 -2.94
N ARG A 47 25.08 -48.20 -4.03
CA ARG A 47 25.42 -47.42 -5.23
C ARG A 47 24.19 -46.81 -5.88
N LYS A 48 23.09 -47.55 -5.99
CA LYS A 48 21.82 -47.03 -6.55
C LYS A 48 21.25 -45.93 -5.67
N GLU A 49 21.26 -46.12 -4.35
CA GLU A 49 20.82 -45.10 -3.39
C GLU A 49 21.69 -43.83 -3.47
N LEU A 50 23.00 -43.98 -3.62
CA LEU A 50 23.90 -42.84 -3.78
C LEU A 50 23.60 -42.05 -5.07
N GLU A 51 23.28 -42.75 -6.16
CA GLU A 51 22.93 -42.12 -7.42
C GLU A 51 21.61 -41.35 -7.33
N THR A 52 20.57 -41.94 -6.73
CA THR A 52 19.27 -41.26 -6.53
C THR A 52 19.40 -40.04 -5.63
N VAL A 53 20.14 -40.16 -4.52
CA VAL A 53 20.40 -39.03 -3.61
C VAL A 53 21.22 -37.94 -4.30
N SER A 54 22.19 -38.31 -5.14
CA SER A 54 22.99 -37.34 -5.91
C SER A 54 22.14 -36.57 -6.92
N GLU A 55 21.23 -37.24 -7.62
CA GLU A 55 20.29 -36.61 -8.54
C GLU A 55 19.33 -35.66 -7.82
N GLU A 56 18.76 -36.09 -6.70
CA GLU A 56 17.88 -35.26 -5.89
C GLU A 56 18.61 -34.03 -5.34
N GLN A 57 19.85 -34.18 -4.88
CA GLN A 57 20.67 -33.07 -4.43
C GLN A 57 20.91 -32.06 -5.58
N ARG A 58 21.17 -32.52 -6.80
CA ARG A 58 21.32 -31.64 -7.98
C ARG A 58 20.00 -30.95 -8.35
N ARG A 59 18.87 -31.62 -8.19
CA ARG A 59 17.53 -31.03 -8.42
C ARG A 59 17.26 -29.91 -7.41
N LEU A 60 17.40 -30.20 -6.12
CA LEU A 60 17.16 -29.24 -5.04
C LEU A 60 18.10 -28.03 -5.11
N ARG A 61 19.36 -28.22 -5.53
CA ARG A 61 20.30 -27.10 -5.74
C ARG A 61 19.81 -26.15 -6.84
N ARG A 62 19.34 -26.69 -7.97
CA ARG A 62 18.80 -25.87 -9.07
C ARG A 62 17.55 -25.10 -8.64
N GLU A 63 16.61 -25.79 -7.99
CA GLU A 63 15.38 -25.18 -7.49
C GLU A 63 15.67 -24.06 -6.48
N LYS A 64 16.63 -24.27 -5.57
CA LYS A 64 17.09 -23.23 -4.64
C LYS A 64 17.68 -22.02 -5.38
N ASP A 65 18.50 -22.24 -6.40
CA ASP A 65 19.14 -21.15 -7.15
C ASP A 65 18.12 -20.35 -7.98
N GLU A 66 17.10 -21.02 -8.54
CA GLU A 66 15.95 -20.39 -9.20
C GLU A 66 15.16 -19.52 -8.22
N ILE A 67 14.73 -20.08 -7.08
CA ILE A 67 14.00 -19.34 -6.03
C ILE A 67 14.82 -18.16 -5.51
N GLN A 68 16.14 -18.32 -5.37
CA GLN A 68 17.02 -17.25 -4.93
C GLN A 68 17.10 -16.11 -5.95
N THR A 69 17.08 -16.43 -7.24
CA THR A 69 17.03 -15.44 -8.33
C THR A 69 15.69 -14.71 -8.31
N ASP A 70 14.58 -15.43 -8.22
CA ASP A 70 13.24 -14.85 -8.15
C ASP A 70 13.10 -13.93 -6.93
N ARG A 71 13.55 -14.37 -5.75
CA ARG A 71 13.57 -13.55 -4.54
C ARG A 71 14.35 -12.25 -4.76
N GLN A 72 15.48 -12.31 -5.46
CA GLN A 72 16.29 -11.13 -5.75
C GLN A 72 15.57 -10.15 -6.69
N THR A 73 14.81 -10.65 -7.66
CA THR A 73 13.99 -9.81 -8.56
C THR A 73 12.85 -9.14 -7.81
N VAL A 74 12.10 -9.90 -7.01
CA VAL A 74 10.99 -9.38 -6.19
C VAL A 74 11.48 -8.33 -5.21
N TYR A 75 12.61 -8.57 -4.53
CA TYR A 75 13.18 -7.62 -3.58
C TYR A 75 13.58 -6.29 -4.24
N ARG A 76 14.07 -6.32 -5.49
CA ARG A 76 14.39 -5.11 -6.25
C ARG A 76 13.13 -4.31 -6.58
N GLU A 77 12.06 -4.98 -7.02
CA GLU A 77 10.77 -4.33 -7.26
C GLU A 77 10.17 -3.77 -5.97
N GLU A 78 10.20 -4.52 -4.87
CA GLU A 78 9.76 -4.05 -3.56
C GLU A 78 10.50 -2.78 -3.14
N THR A 79 11.83 -2.76 -3.31
CA THR A 79 12.65 -1.58 -2.98
C THR A 79 12.31 -0.39 -3.88
N ARG A 80 12.07 -0.62 -5.18
CA ARG A 80 11.65 0.42 -6.13
C ARG A 80 10.31 1.02 -5.72
N ILE A 81 9.32 0.18 -5.46
CA ILE A 81 7.97 0.59 -5.04
C ILE A 81 8.03 1.33 -3.70
N ALA A 82 8.81 0.85 -2.73
CA ALA A 82 8.97 1.51 -1.44
C ALA A 82 9.57 2.93 -1.60
N HIS A 83 10.53 3.09 -2.52
CA HIS A 83 11.11 4.40 -2.82
C HIS A 83 10.10 5.33 -3.50
N GLU A 84 9.37 4.86 -4.50
CA GLU A 84 8.30 5.61 -5.16
C GLU A 84 7.21 6.05 -4.18
N LEU A 85 6.81 5.15 -3.29
CA LEU A 85 5.81 5.42 -2.26
C LEU A 85 6.29 6.53 -1.31
N ASN A 86 7.54 6.49 -0.86
CA ASN A 86 8.11 7.55 -0.03
C ASN A 86 8.17 8.89 -0.79
N ASN A 87 8.57 8.88 -2.07
CA ASN A 87 8.59 10.09 -2.89
C ASN A 87 7.19 10.71 -3.03
N LEU A 88 6.16 9.89 -3.29
CA LEU A 88 4.77 10.33 -3.37
C LEU A 88 4.25 10.85 -2.02
N ARG A 89 4.62 10.22 -0.91
CA ARG A 89 4.28 10.71 0.43
C ARG A 89 4.89 12.08 0.70
N ASP A 90 6.17 12.25 0.35
CA ASP A 90 6.85 13.52 0.54
C ASP A 90 6.27 14.59 -0.39
N GLU A 91 5.90 14.24 -1.62
CA GLU A 91 5.23 15.14 -2.56
C GLU A 91 3.87 15.58 -2.02
N LEU A 92 3.04 14.63 -1.57
CA LEU A 92 1.76 14.92 -0.94
C LEU A 92 1.93 15.86 0.26
N ALA A 93 2.87 15.57 1.16
CA ALA A 93 3.14 16.40 2.32
C ALA A 93 3.58 17.82 1.92
N ARG A 94 4.41 17.96 0.88
CA ARG A 94 4.81 19.26 0.32
C ARG A 94 3.64 20.01 -0.30
N THR A 95 2.84 19.36 -1.15
CA THR A 95 1.69 20.01 -1.81
C THR A 95 0.65 20.45 -0.81
N GLU A 96 0.35 19.60 0.18
CA GLU A 96 -0.55 19.97 1.26
C GLU A 96 0.02 21.14 2.08
N HIS A 97 1.31 21.10 2.43
CA HIS A 97 1.94 22.21 3.16
C HIS A 97 1.87 23.52 2.38
N ASN A 98 2.13 23.50 1.08
CA ASN A 98 1.99 24.66 0.20
C ASN A 98 0.55 25.18 0.17
N LEU A 99 -0.44 24.28 0.01
CA LEU A 99 -1.85 24.63 0.08
C LEU A 99 -2.21 25.30 1.41
N ARG A 100 -1.68 24.78 2.53
CA ARG A 100 -1.86 25.36 3.87
C ARG A 100 -1.24 26.74 4.00
N SER A 101 -0.07 26.95 3.40
CA SER A 101 0.61 28.24 3.38
C SER A 101 -0.15 29.30 2.57
N ILE A 102 -0.75 28.91 1.43
CA ILE A 102 -1.46 29.82 0.52
C ILE A 102 -2.86 30.16 1.06
N THR A 103 -3.59 29.16 1.54
CA THR A 103 -4.99 29.29 2.00
C THR A 103 -5.07 29.90 3.41
N GLY A 104 -4.03 29.73 4.22
CA GLY A 104 -3.99 30.19 5.61
C GLY A 104 -4.63 29.19 6.58
N LYS A 105 -4.06 29.11 7.78
CA LYS A 105 -4.47 28.16 8.84
C LYS A 105 -5.91 28.38 9.33
N GLY A 106 -6.36 29.64 9.37
CA GLY A 106 -7.72 30.00 9.81
C GLY A 106 -8.79 29.39 8.91
N ILE A 107 -8.68 29.60 7.60
CA ILE A 107 -9.65 29.12 6.60
C ILE A 107 -9.70 27.58 6.58
N LEU A 108 -8.55 26.91 6.64
CA LEU A 108 -8.50 25.44 6.64
C LEU A 108 -9.09 24.80 7.88
N ASN A 109 -8.77 25.33 9.05
CA ASN A 109 -9.43 24.89 10.27
C ASN A 109 -10.95 25.15 10.19
N GLY A 110 -11.36 26.24 9.53
CA GLY A 110 -12.76 26.54 9.26
C GLY A 110 -13.44 25.49 8.38
N LEU A 111 -12.80 25.09 7.28
CA LEU A 111 -13.25 24.03 6.38
C LEU A 111 -13.47 22.71 7.13
N ASP A 112 -12.50 22.31 7.93
CA ASP A 112 -12.57 21.08 8.75
C ASP A 112 -13.68 21.18 9.81
N SER A 113 -13.85 22.36 10.43
CA SER A 113 -14.88 22.62 11.42
C SER A 113 -16.28 22.51 10.82
N VAL A 114 -16.52 23.09 9.64
CA VAL A 114 -17.81 22.97 8.94
C VAL A 114 -18.08 21.53 8.54
N ARG A 115 -17.08 20.81 8.00
CA ARG A 115 -17.22 19.38 7.66
C ARG A 115 -17.67 18.58 8.88
N LYS A 116 -16.99 18.75 10.01
CA LYS A 116 -17.32 18.08 11.26
C LYS A 116 -18.73 18.42 11.76
N VAL A 117 -19.16 19.68 11.63
CA VAL A 117 -20.53 20.06 12.01
C VAL A 117 -21.57 19.40 11.10
N VAL A 118 -21.34 19.35 9.79
CA VAL A 118 -22.23 18.66 8.84
C VAL A 118 -22.33 17.16 9.17
N GLU A 119 -21.21 16.52 9.53
CA GLU A 119 -21.17 15.13 9.99
C GLU A 119 -21.96 14.94 11.29
N ILE A 120 -21.77 15.81 12.30
CA ILE A 120 -22.52 15.75 13.56
C ILE A 120 -24.04 15.84 13.31
N PHE A 121 -24.47 16.74 12.42
CA PHE A 121 -25.89 16.86 12.07
C PHE A 121 -26.40 15.63 11.32
N ARG A 122 -25.61 15.08 10.41
CA ARG A 122 -25.92 13.83 9.68
C ARG A 122 -26.07 12.65 10.63
N ASP A 123 -25.16 12.49 11.58
CA ASP A 123 -25.18 11.38 12.53
C ASP A 123 -26.34 11.50 13.53
N ARG A 124 -26.66 12.72 13.97
CA ARG A 124 -27.69 12.96 14.98
C ARG A 124 -29.11 12.95 14.41
N TYR A 125 -29.30 13.47 13.20
CA TYR A 125 -30.64 13.70 12.62
C TYR A 125 -30.87 13.00 11.27
N GLY A 126 -29.88 12.25 10.77
CA GLY A 126 -29.97 11.54 9.51
C GLY A 126 -29.60 12.37 8.27
N PRO A 127 -29.54 11.72 7.10
CA PRO A 127 -29.15 12.36 5.84
C PRO A 127 -30.20 13.35 5.31
N ASP A 128 -31.48 13.17 5.68
CA ASP A 128 -32.59 13.98 5.20
C ASP A 128 -32.81 15.26 6.02
N CYS A 129 -31.93 15.54 7.01
CA CYS A 129 -32.05 16.74 7.80
C CYS A 129 -31.75 18.00 6.97
N ASP A 130 -32.43 19.08 7.32
CA ASP A 130 -32.43 20.34 6.60
C ASP A 130 -31.05 21.00 6.49
N ILE A 131 -30.15 20.80 7.46
CA ILE A 131 -28.76 21.29 7.41
C ILE A 131 -27.92 20.50 6.42
N VAL A 132 -28.05 19.17 6.40
CA VAL A 132 -27.26 18.32 5.49
C VAL A 132 -27.72 18.52 4.04
N GLN A 133 -29.01 18.61 3.80
CA GLN A 133 -29.57 18.89 2.47
C GLN A 133 -29.37 20.35 2.04
N GLY A 134 -29.29 21.27 2.99
CA GLY A 134 -29.13 22.70 2.72
C GLY A 134 -27.69 23.18 2.64
N TYR A 135 -26.69 22.32 2.85
CA TYR A 135 -25.28 22.63 2.71
C TYR A 135 -24.77 22.16 1.35
N HIS A 136 -24.26 23.08 0.53
CA HIS A 136 -23.91 22.79 -0.86
C HIS A 136 -22.41 22.60 -1.09
N GLY A 137 -21.57 22.96 -0.12
CA GLY A 137 -20.11 22.93 -0.25
C GLY A 137 -19.52 24.33 -0.30
N THR A 138 -18.27 24.44 -0.75
CA THR A 138 -17.57 25.71 -0.91
C THR A 138 -17.70 26.25 -2.32
N LEU A 139 -17.51 27.56 -2.51
CA LEU A 139 -17.65 28.17 -3.83
C LEU A 139 -16.70 27.55 -4.86
N ILE A 140 -15.46 27.23 -4.49
CA ILE A 140 -14.47 26.60 -5.37
C ILE A 140 -14.89 25.21 -5.87
N GLU A 141 -15.70 24.47 -5.10
CA GLU A 141 -16.24 23.16 -5.49
C GLU A 141 -17.46 23.28 -6.42
N LEU A 142 -18.09 24.46 -6.48
CA LEU A 142 -19.34 24.71 -7.18
C LEU A 142 -19.16 25.50 -8.48
N ILE A 143 -17.98 26.06 -8.73
CA ILE A 143 -17.65 26.77 -9.96
C ILE A 143 -16.82 25.88 -10.87
N ASP A 144 -17.06 25.99 -12.17
CA ASP A 144 -16.24 25.38 -13.20
C ASP A 144 -15.86 26.45 -14.24
N CYS A 145 -14.61 26.46 -14.66
CA CYS A 145 -14.13 27.39 -15.67
C CYS A 145 -12.94 26.81 -16.45
N PRO A 146 -12.69 27.26 -17.69
CA PRO A 146 -11.51 26.83 -18.44
C PRO A 146 -10.20 27.19 -17.72
N GLU A 147 -9.19 26.33 -17.84
CA GLU A 147 -7.87 26.51 -17.20
C GLU A 147 -7.20 27.85 -17.53
N THR A 148 -7.46 28.40 -18.72
CA THR A 148 -6.97 29.72 -19.14
C THR A 148 -7.42 30.87 -18.23
N PHE A 149 -8.50 30.68 -17.45
CA PHE A 149 -9.04 31.68 -16.54
C PHE A 149 -8.76 31.40 -15.06
N TYR A 150 -8.08 30.30 -14.70
CA TYR A 150 -7.84 29.93 -13.30
C TYR A 150 -7.19 31.06 -12.51
N THR A 151 -6.10 31.64 -13.00
CA THR A 151 -5.41 32.73 -12.32
C THR A 151 -6.31 33.96 -12.18
N SER A 152 -7.10 34.30 -13.21
CA SER A 152 -8.00 35.45 -13.16
C SER A 152 -9.11 35.25 -12.13
N VAL A 153 -9.71 34.05 -12.08
CA VAL A 153 -10.74 33.70 -11.11
C VAL A 153 -10.16 33.66 -9.69
N GLU A 154 -8.99 33.04 -9.50
CA GLU A 154 -8.29 32.96 -8.22
C GLU A 154 -7.99 34.35 -7.66
N VAL A 155 -7.39 35.24 -8.46
CA VAL A 155 -7.03 36.59 -8.01
C VAL A 155 -8.27 37.45 -7.74
N THR A 156 -9.33 37.30 -8.55
CA THR A 156 -10.56 38.11 -8.42
C THR A 156 -11.41 37.68 -7.22
N ALA A 157 -11.58 36.37 -7.02
CA ALA A 157 -12.39 35.83 -5.93
C ALA A 157 -11.59 35.73 -4.63
N GLY A 158 -10.30 35.42 -4.70
CA GLY A 158 -9.40 35.29 -3.55
C GLY A 158 -9.94 34.33 -2.50
N SER A 159 -9.91 34.74 -1.23
CA SER A 159 -10.42 33.94 -0.11
C SER A 159 -11.93 33.62 -0.18
N ARG A 160 -12.70 34.33 -1.01
CA ARG A 160 -14.14 34.08 -1.19
C ARG A 160 -14.43 32.74 -1.86
N LEU A 161 -13.44 32.17 -2.55
CA LEU A 161 -13.50 30.81 -3.10
C LEU A 161 -13.78 29.76 -2.01
N PHE A 162 -13.37 30.03 -0.77
CA PHE A 162 -13.57 29.12 0.37
C PHE A 162 -14.86 29.41 1.16
N TYR A 163 -15.75 30.26 0.67
CA TYR A 163 -17.00 30.54 1.36
C TYR A 163 -17.97 29.37 1.20
N HIS A 164 -18.61 29.00 2.30
CA HIS A 164 -19.55 27.90 2.36
C HIS A 164 -20.92 28.32 1.85
N VAL A 165 -21.37 27.72 0.75
CA VAL A 165 -22.68 28.00 0.15
C VAL A 165 -23.75 27.20 0.88
N VAL A 166 -24.78 27.90 1.36
CA VAL A 166 -25.85 27.33 2.19
C VAL A 166 -27.20 27.82 1.70
N GLN A 167 -28.24 26.99 1.78
CA GLN A 167 -29.56 27.30 1.27
C GLN A 167 -30.17 28.56 1.94
N ASN A 168 -30.12 28.61 3.28
CA ASN A 168 -30.73 29.69 4.06
C ASN A 168 -29.82 30.17 5.20
N ASP A 169 -29.89 31.46 5.50
CA ASP A 169 -29.28 32.12 6.67
C ASP A 169 -29.66 31.49 8.02
N LYS A 170 -30.88 30.95 8.15
CA LYS A 170 -31.29 30.20 9.36
C LYS A 170 -30.42 28.95 9.61
N LEU A 171 -29.95 28.30 8.55
CA LEU A 171 -29.06 27.15 8.65
C LEU A 171 -27.68 27.59 9.15
N VAL A 172 -27.17 28.72 8.63
CA VAL A 172 -25.90 29.32 9.02
C VAL A 172 -25.84 29.56 10.53
N ILE A 173 -26.89 30.16 11.11
CA ILE A 173 -26.96 30.43 12.56
C ILE A 173 -26.83 29.13 13.37
N ARG A 174 -27.51 28.05 12.95
CA ARG A 174 -27.43 26.75 13.64
C ARG A 174 -26.07 26.10 13.49
N MET A 175 -25.45 26.20 12.32
CA MET A 175 -24.10 25.68 12.10
C MET A 175 -23.07 26.42 12.97
N ILE A 176 -23.13 27.76 13.02
CA ILE A 176 -22.26 28.56 13.90
C ILE A 176 -22.48 28.21 15.38
N ALA A 177 -23.73 27.99 15.80
CA ALA A 177 -24.02 27.58 17.17
C ALA A 177 -23.38 26.24 17.52
N GLU A 178 -23.41 25.24 16.62
CA GLU A 178 -22.77 23.94 16.85
C GLU A 178 -21.24 24.04 16.78
N ILE A 179 -20.67 24.89 15.91
CA ILE A 179 -19.22 25.21 15.86
C ILE A 179 -18.76 25.75 17.23
N ASN A 180 -19.44 26.77 17.75
CA ASN A 180 -19.11 27.40 19.02
C ASN A 180 -19.32 26.45 20.20
N LYS A 181 -20.40 25.67 20.20
CA LYS A 181 -20.68 24.67 21.25
C LYS A 181 -19.58 23.63 21.36
N HIS A 182 -18.94 23.28 20.25
CA HIS A 182 -17.83 22.33 20.21
C HIS A 182 -16.45 22.99 20.26
N ASN A 183 -16.37 24.31 20.43
CA ASN A 183 -15.14 25.11 20.40
C ASN A 183 -14.25 24.75 19.20
N LEU A 184 -14.84 24.62 18.02
CA LEU A 184 -14.10 24.23 16.82
C LEU A 184 -13.30 25.43 16.29
N PRO A 185 -12.02 25.26 15.96
CA PRO A 185 -11.14 26.34 15.55
C PRO A 185 -11.36 26.77 14.09
N GLY A 186 -10.97 27.99 13.75
CA GLY A 186 -10.89 28.45 12.37
C GLY A 186 -11.89 29.54 11.99
N GLU A 187 -11.64 30.15 10.85
CA GLU A 187 -12.44 31.23 10.29
C GLU A 187 -13.40 30.66 9.26
N VAL A 188 -14.69 30.91 9.46
CA VAL A 188 -15.75 30.38 8.60
C VAL A 188 -16.58 31.51 8.05
N ASN A 189 -16.70 31.55 6.73
CA ASN A 189 -17.55 32.50 6.02
C ASN A 189 -18.62 31.74 5.24
N PHE A 190 -19.86 32.22 5.31
CA PHE A 190 -21.00 31.57 4.68
C PHE A 190 -21.65 32.48 3.62
N LEU A 191 -22.17 31.84 2.57
CA LEU A 191 -22.91 32.46 1.48
C LEU A 191 -24.34 31.90 1.43
N PRO A 192 -25.28 32.49 2.17
CA PRO A 192 -26.68 32.04 2.16
C PRO A 192 -27.37 32.46 0.86
N ILE A 193 -27.81 31.47 0.06
CA ILE A 193 -28.43 31.67 -1.26
C ILE A 193 -29.65 32.59 -1.16
N ASN A 194 -30.47 32.44 -0.12
CA ASN A 194 -31.68 33.25 0.09
C ASN A 194 -31.41 34.75 0.33
N ARG A 195 -30.16 35.17 0.55
CA ARG A 195 -29.77 36.57 0.75
C ARG A 195 -28.99 37.15 -0.43
N LEU A 196 -28.77 36.38 -1.49
CA LEU A 196 -28.09 36.86 -2.69
C LEU A 196 -29.03 37.72 -3.53
N CYS A 197 -28.75 39.01 -3.62
CA CYS A 197 -29.42 39.92 -4.54
C CYS A 197 -28.64 39.97 -5.86
N VAL A 198 -29.24 39.49 -6.94
CA VAL A 198 -28.66 39.62 -8.28
C VAL A 198 -28.96 41.03 -8.78
N GLN A 199 -27.93 41.85 -8.96
CA GLN A 199 -28.03 43.06 -9.77
C GLN A 199 -27.75 42.67 -11.23
N GLU A 200 -28.70 42.93 -12.13
CA GLU A 200 -28.48 42.74 -13.56
C GLU A 200 -27.45 43.76 -14.05
N SER A 201 -26.22 43.30 -14.21
CA SER A 201 -25.17 44.05 -14.87
C SER A 201 -25.30 43.81 -16.37
N SER A 202 -25.66 44.86 -17.13
CA SER A 202 -25.53 44.84 -18.58
C SER A 202 -24.04 44.86 -18.92
N TYR A 203 -23.45 43.69 -19.15
CA TYR A 203 -22.14 43.60 -19.75
C TYR A 203 -22.22 44.17 -21.18
N PRO A 204 -21.25 44.96 -21.62
CA PRO A 204 -21.23 45.42 -23.01
C PRO A 204 -21.24 44.20 -23.94
N GLU A 205 -22.14 44.20 -24.93
CA GLU A 205 -22.18 43.15 -25.95
C GLU A 205 -20.80 43.06 -26.62
N THR A 206 -20.10 41.94 -26.40
CA THR A 206 -18.77 41.70 -26.95
C THR A 206 -18.88 41.37 -28.44
N ASN A 207 -18.99 42.40 -29.27
CA ASN A 207 -18.30 42.40 -30.57
C ASN A 207 -16.90 42.97 -30.32
N VAL A 208 -16.02 42.14 -29.76
CA VAL A 208 -14.58 42.46 -29.71
C VAL A 208 -13.90 41.74 -30.88
N PRO A 209 -13.43 42.48 -31.90
CA PRO A 209 -12.31 42.02 -32.71
C PRO A 209 -11.09 41.89 -31.80
N GLU A 210 -10.20 40.96 -32.15
CA GLU A 210 -8.95 40.61 -31.46
C GLU A 210 -8.28 41.76 -30.66
N GLU A 211 -7.95 41.44 -29.41
CA GLU A 211 -6.95 42.09 -28.54
C GLU A 211 -6.97 43.63 -28.43
N ILE A 212 -7.57 44.14 -27.35
CA ILE A 212 -7.32 45.51 -26.88
C ILE A 212 -6.50 45.45 -25.57
N PRO A 213 -5.35 46.15 -25.46
CA PRO A 213 -4.54 46.12 -24.24
C PRO A 213 -5.23 46.88 -23.10
N PHE A 214 -5.45 46.19 -21.98
CA PHE A 214 -6.02 46.75 -20.76
C PHE A 214 -5.12 47.87 -20.20
N HIS A 215 -5.56 49.12 -20.32
CA HIS A 215 -5.02 50.23 -19.54
C HIS A 215 -5.86 50.36 -18.28
N GLY A 216 -5.22 50.23 -17.12
CA GLY A 216 -5.87 50.17 -15.82
C GLY A 216 -6.84 51.32 -15.57
N VAL A 217 -8.08 50.97 -15.20
CA VAL A 217 -9.04 51.90 -14.62
C VAL A 217 -9.49 51.30 -13.29
N GLY A 218 -9.26 52.07 -12.23
CA GLY A 218 -9.48 51.64 -10.85
C GLY A 218 -10.94 51.52 -10.44
N SER A 219 -11.10 50.69 -9.40
CA SER A 219 -12.08 50.73 -8.31
C SER A 219 -13.57 50.82 -8.63
N ARG A 220 -14.30 49.75 -8.31
CA ARG A 220 -15.64 49.82 -7.69
C ARG A 220 -15.82 48.67 -6.70
N GLU A 221 -15.99 49.00 -5.43
CA GLU A 221 -16.30 48.07 -4.35
C GLU A 221 -17.67 47.43 -4.58
N VAL A 222 -17.70 46.10 -4.67
CA VAL A 222 -18.93 45.32 -4.52
C VAL A 222 -19.19 45.20 -3.03
N THR A 223 -20.20 45.93 -2.53
CA THR A 223 -20.65 45.82 -1.14
C THR A 223 -21.44 44.53 -1.00
N SER A 224 -20.74 43.40 -0.82
CA SER A 224 -21.36 42.16 -0.37
C SER A 224 -21.77 42.34 1.09
N ALA A 225 -23.01 42.00 1.43
CA ALA A 225 -23.47 41.84 2.81
C ALA A 225 -22.78 40.63 3.45
N LEU A 226 -21.49 40.78 3.73
CA LEU A 226 -20.71 39.87 4.56
C LEU A 226 -21.20 40.03 6.00
N ILE A 227 -21.44 38.92 6.66
CA ILE A 227 -21.57 38.89 8.12
C ILE A 227 -20.23 38.37 8.65
N PRO A 228 -19.23 39.24 8.90
CA PRO A 228 -18.02 38.83 9.60
C PRO A 228 -18.38 38.63 11.07
N VAL A 229 -18.17 37.43 11.60
CA VAL A 229 -18.22 37.18 13.05
C VAL A 229 -16.98 36.42 13.44
N THR A 230 -16.05 37.13 14.07
CA THR A 230 -14.93 36.56 14.82
C THR A 230 -15.47 35.91 16.09
N ALA A 231 -15.32 34.60 16.22
CA ALA A 231 -15.45 33.93 17.50
C ALA A 231 -14.25 34.33 18.37
N HIS A 232 -14.47 35.20 19.36
CA HIS A 232 -13.43 35.57 20.32
C HIS A 232 -13.23 34.42 21.32
N GLU A 233 -11.95 34.06 21.52
CA GLU A 233 -11.49 33.23 22.63
C GLU A 233 -11.86 33.87 23.97
N THR A 234 -12.48 33.09 24.85
CA THR A 234 -12.51 33.29 26.31
C THR A 234 -11.94 32.06 26.97
#